data_AF-A0A0H1VWU9-F1
#
_entry.id   AF-A0A0H1VWU9-F1
#
_cell.length_a   1.000
_cell.length_b   1.000
_cell.length_c   1.000
_cell.angle_alpha   90.00
_cell.angle_beta   90.00
_cell.angle_gamma   90.00
#
_symmetry.space_group_name_H-M   'P 1'
#
loop_
_entity.id
_entity.type
_entity.pdbx_description
1 polymer ?
#
loop_
_entity_poly.entity_id
_entity_poly.type
_entity_poly.pdbx_seq_one_letter_code
_entity_poly.pdbx_strand_id
1 'polypeptide(L)'
;MDRIEYLMKNYSDVKLKLALVENQLLNFRPISEESVIQSLVYEKPDMERVKTSQINSRSETIALSFREKLEKENKEYWDSLMECYHFLKTELEFFESMVNLIPDDLKQFSKDLIFNEMSWDDISSHYEISRSTISYRKRKVHQQLKKCYGWMSRSIDLDESAFQIPLSN
;
A
#
# COMPACT_ATOMS: atom_id res chain seq x y z
N MET A 1 11.14 7.21 -12.37
CA MET A 1 10.87 8.23 -11.33
C MET A 1 11.57 7.77 -10.07
N ASP A 2 12.19 8.66 -9.30
CA ASP A 2 12.80 8.24 -8.03
C ASP A 2 11.74 8.22 -6.90
N ARG A 3 12.02 7.48 -5.81
CA ARG A 3 11.05 7.27 -4.72
C ARG A 3 10.62 8.58 -4.05
N ILE A 4 11.55 9.51 -3.89
CA ILE A 4 11.29 10.80 -3.24
C ILE A 4 10.40 11.66 -4.12
N GLU A 5 10.64 11.69 -5.42
CA GLU A 5 9.82 12.41 -6.39
C GLU A 5 8.42 11.83 -6.46
N TYR A 6 8.29 10.50 -6.37
CA TYR A 6 7.01 9.82 -6.25
C TYR A 6 6.26 10.25 -4.98
N LEU A 7 6.91 10.23 -3.81
CA LEU A 7 6.29 10.65 -2.54
C LEU A 7 5.92 12.13 -2.52
N MET A 8 6.76 13.01 -3.06
CA MET A 8 6.47 14.44 -3.17
C MET A 8 5.25 14.72 -4.06
N LYS A 9 5.00 13.87 -5.06
CA LYS A 9 3.89 14.05 -6.01
C LYS A 9 2.59 13.39 -5.54
N ASN A 10 2.68 12.22 -4.92
CA ASN A 10 1.53 11.38 -4.60
C ASN A 10 1.33 11.24 -3.07
N TYR A 11 1.69 12.26 -2.29
CA TYR A 11 1.67 12.21 -0.84
C TYR A 11 0.26 11.92 -0.28
N SER A 12 -0.76 12.65 -0.75
CA SER A 12 -2.16 12.41 -0.37
C SER A 12 -2.63 11.01 -0.76
N ASP A 13 -2.30 10.55 -1.97
CA ASP A 13 -2.66 9.20 -2.45
C ASP A 13 -2.03 8.11 -1.58
N VAL A 14 -0.77 8.26 -1.19
CA VAL A 14 -0.08 7.28 -0.32
C VAL A 14 -0.70 7.29 1.09
N LYS A 15 -1.10 8.46 1.61
CA LYS A 15 -1.88 8.56 2.85
C LYS A 15 -3.25 7.89 2.75
N LEU A 16 -3.95 8.09 1.64
CA LEU A 16 -5.24 7.45 1.38
C LEU A 16 -5.08 5.93 1.32
N LYS A 17 -4.04 5.43 0.63
CA LYS A 17 -3.72 4.01 0.59
C LYS A 17 -3.47 3.44 1.98
N LEU A 18 -2.69 4.13 2.82
CA LEU A 18 -2.48 3.71 4.20
C LEU A 18 -3.82 3.56 4.95
N ALA A 19 -4.70 4.56 4.85
CA ALA A 19 -6.02 4.51 5.47
C ALA A 19 -6.91 3.37 4.93
N LEU A 20 -6.82 3.07 3.63
CA LEU A 20 -7.53 1.95 3.02
C LEU A 20 -7.01 0.61 3.56
N VAL A 21 -5.69 0.43 3.64
CA VAL A 21 -5.08 -0.79 4.20
C VAL A 21 -5.43 -0.94 5.69
N GLU A 22 -5.38 0.15 6.47
CA GLU A 22 -5.85 0.14 7.87
C GLU A 22 -7.30 -0.31 7.99
N ASN A 23 -8.17 0.21 7.11
CA ASN A 23 -9.57 -0.19 7.10
C ASN A 23 -9.76 -1.67 6.74
N GLN A 24 -9.01 -2.17 5.76
CA GLN A 24 -9.03 -3.58 5.38
C GLN A 24 -8.54 -4.49 6.50
N LEU A 25 -7.50 -4.11 7.22
CA LEU A 25 -6.99 -4.85 8.38
C LEU A 25 -8.00 -4.87 9.53
N LEU A 26 -8.63 -3.73 9.84
CA LEU A 26 -9.63 -3.63 10.92
C LEU A 26 -10.90 -4.42 10.60
N ASN A 27 -11.31 -4.43 9.34
CA ASN A 27 -12.51 -5.12 8.88
C ASN A 27 -12.21 -6.52 8.31
N PHE A 28 -11.00 -7.03 8.52
CA PHE A 28 -10.60 -8.33 8.00
C PHE A 28 -11.51 -9.41 8.58
N ARG A 29 -12.27 -10.08 7.69
CA ARG A 29 -13.10 -11.23 8.03
C ARG A 29 -12.55 -12.45 7.30
N PRO A 30 -11.98 -13.43 8.01
CA PRO A 30 -11.64 -14.70 7.41
C PRO A 30 -12.88 -15.32 6.76
N ILE A 31 -12.70 -15.97 5.61
CA ILE A 31 -13.76 -16.75 4.96
C ILE A 31 -14.29 -17.77 5.98
N SER A 32 -15.58 -17.71 6.32
CA SER A 32 -16.18 -18.56 7.36
C SER A 32 -16.41 -19.98 6.86
N GLU A 33 -16.46 -20.94 7.79
CA GLU A 33 -16.74 -22.36 7.49
C GLU A 33 -18.05 -22.55 6.69
N GLU A 34 -19.06 -21.71 6.91
CA GLU A 34 -20.32 -21.71 6.13
C GLU A 34 -20.13 -21.38 4.65
N SER A 35 -19.22 -20.44 4.34
CA SER A 35 -18.86 -20.14 2.95
C SER A 35 -18.16 -21.32 2.28
N VAL A 36 -17.35 -22.06 3.03
CA VAL A 36 -16.66 -23.27 2.53
C VAL A 36 -17.67 -24.36 2.20
N ILE A 37 -18.64 -24.59 3.08
CA ILE A 37 -19.71 -25.57 2.87
C ILE A 37 -20.53 -25.22 1.63
N GLN A 38 -20.87 -23.94 1.43
CA GLN A 38 -21.60 -23.51 0.24
C GLN A 38 -20.80 -23.74 -1.05
N SER A 39 -19.52 -23.36 -1.10
CA SER A 39 -18.68 -23.59 -2.28
C SER A 39 -18.54 -25.08 -2.64
N LEU A 40 -18.41 -25.96 -1.63
CA LEU A 40 -18.37 -27.42 -1.83
C LEU A 40 -19.70 -27.99 -2.36
N VAL A 41 -20.83 -27.35 -2.05
CA VAL A 41 -22.17 -27.74 -2.54
C VAL A 41 -22.40 -27.31 -3.99
N TYR A 42 -21.75 -26.22 -4.45
CA TYR A 42 -21.89 -25.68 -5.80
C TYR A 42 -20.86 -26.19 -6.80
N GLU A 43 -19.71 -26.74 -6.37
CA GLU A 43 -18.83 -27.57 -7.20
C GLU A 43 -19.49 -28.95 -7.44
N LYS A 44 -20.54 -28.97 -8.27
CA LYS A 44 -21.02 -30.22 -8.84
C LYS A 44 -20.05 -30.67 -9.94
N PRO A 45 -19.47 -31.88 -9.87
CA PRO A 45 -18.79 -32.44 -11.02
C PRO A 45 -19.84 -32.67 -12.10
N ASP A 46 -19.61 -32.12 -13.30
CA ASP A 46 -20.37 -32.46 -14.48
C ASP A 46 -20.41 -33.99 -14.63
N MET A 47 -21.63 -34.49 -14.81
CA MET A 47 -21.99 -35.87 -14.54
C MET A 47 -21.17 -36.89 -15.32
N GLU A 48 -20.54 -37.84 -14.61
CA GLU A 48 -20.45 -39.22 -15.06
C GLU A 48 -20.83 -40.17 -13.91
N ARG A 49 -21.80 -41.04 -14.18
CA ARG A 49 -22.44 -41.92 -13.19
C ARG A 49 -21.41 -42.91 -12.61
N VAL A 50 -21.10 -42.78 -11.31
CA VAL A 50 -20.26 -43.77 -10.60
C VAL A 50 -21.07 -44.52 -9.55
N LYS A 51 -20.96 -45.85 -9.61
CA LYS A 51 -21.55 -46.83 -8.69
C LYS A 51 -21.22 -46.49 -7.23
N THR A 52 -22.24 -46.55 -6.40
CA THR A 52 -22.19 -46.32 -4.95
C THR A 52 -21.41 -47.42 -4.23
N SER A 53 -20.16 -47.13 -3.88
CA SER A 53 -19.44 -47.84 -2.81
C SER A 53 -18.50 -46.87 -2.10
N GLN A 54 -18.75 -46.67 -0.79
CA GLN A 54 -17.85 -46.09 0.20
C GLN A 54 -17.23 -44.71 -0.15
N ILE A 55 -18.08 -43.68 -0.28
CA ILE A 55 -17.71 -42.35 -0.82
C ILE A 55 -17.41 -41.31 0.28
N ASN A 56 -17.84 -41.52 1.54
CA ASN A 56 -17.76 -40.51 2.60
C ASN A 56 -16.32 -40.07 2.94
N SER A 57 -15.38 -41.01 3.01
CA SER A 57 -13.98 -40.73 3.36
C SER A 57 -13.26 -39.83 2.34
N ARG A 58 -13.67 -39.85 1.06
CA ARG A 58 -13.06 -39.04 0.01
C ARG A 58 -13.56 -37.59 0.06
N SER A 59 -14.84 -37.37 0.34
CA SER A 59 -15.42 -36.03 0.47
C SER A 59 -14.93 -35.31 1.72
N GLU A 60 -14.77 -36.02 2.85
CA GLU A 60 -14.20 -35.45 4.09
C GLU A 60 -12.75 -35.00 3.89
N THR A 61 -11.93 -35.83 3.23
CA THR A 61 -10.52 -35.49 2.92
C THR A 61 -10.42 -34.28 1.98
N ILE A 62 -11.30 -34.20 0.98
CA ILE A 62 -11.38 -33.05 0.07
C ILE A 62 -11.77 -31.79 0.86
N ALA A 63 -12.83 -31.84 1.66
CA ALA A 63 -13.27 -30.71 2.48
C ALA A 63 -12.19 -30.19 3.44
N LEU A 64 -11.45 -31.09 4.09
CA LEU A 64 -10.32 -30.74 4.96
C LEU A 64 -9.20 -30.05 4.17
N SER A 65 -8.82 -30.59 3.00
CA SER A 65 -7.78 -29.99 2.15
C SER A 65 -8.16 -28.60 1.62
N PHE A 66 -9.44 -28.38 1.30
CA PHE A 66 -9.95 -27.07 0.89
C PHE A 66 -9.93 -26.07 2.05
N ARG A 67 -10.33 -26.50 3.26
CA ARG A 67 -10.27 -25.65 4.46
C ARG A 67 -8.83 -25.22 4.77
N GLU A 68 -7.88 -26.16 4.77
CA GLU A 68 -6.47 -25.86 5.01
C GLU A 68 -5.90 -24.88 3.96
N LYS A 69 -6.29 -25.05 2.70
CA LYS A 69 -5.89 -24.14 1.62
C LYS A 69 -6.46 -22.73 1.82
N LEU A 70 -7.75 -22.60 2.15
CA LEU A 70 -8.39 -21.30 2.41
C LEU A 70 -7.84 -20.61 3.66
N GLU A 71 -7.58 -21.35 4.74
CA GLU A 71 -6.93 -20.83 5.94
C GLU A 71 -5.53 -20.29 5.61
N LYS A 72 -4.78 -21.02 4.78
CA LYS A 72 -3.47 -20.58 4.28
C LYS A 72 -3.57 -19.32 3.41
N GLU A 73 -4.49 -19.28 2.45
CA GLU A 73 -4.69 -18.10 1.58
C GLU A 73 -5.12 -16.87 2.38
N ASN A 74 -6.04 -17.02 3.34
CA ASN A 74 -6.43 -15.95 4.26
C ASN A 74 -5.24 -15.42 5.06
N LYS A 75 -4.39 -16.33 5.56
CA LYS A 75 -3.18 -15.95 6.29
C LYS A 75 -2.19 -15.21 5.40
N GLU A 76 -1.90 -15.73 4.21
CA GLU A 76 -0.99 -15.10 3.26
C GLU A 76 -1.47 -13.70 2.86
N TYR A 77 -2.78 -13.55 2.61
CA TYR A 77 -3.36 -12.25 2.31
C TYR A 77 -3.24 -11.29 3.51
N TRP A 78 -3.55 -11.75 4.73
CA TRP A 78 -3.40 -10.94 5.94
C TRP A 78 -1.95 -10.52 6.18
N ASP A 79 -1.00 -11.43 6.05
CA ASP A 79 0.44 -11.16 6.17
C ASP A 79 0.87 -10.10 5.13
N SER A 80 0.42 -10.23 3.88
CA SER A 80 0.71 -9.24 2.83
C SER A 80 0.12 -7.85 3.10
N LEU A 81 -1.10 -7.78 3.66
CA LEU A 81 -1.71 -6.52 4.08
C LEU A 81 -0.92 -5.86 5.22
N MET A 82 -0.45 -6.65 6.18
CA MET A 82 0.37 -6.16 7.29
C MET A 82 1.72 -5.66 6.82
N GLU A 83 2.38 -6.38 5.91
CA GLU A 83 3.63 -5.92 5.30
C GLU A 83 3.45 -4.60 4.55
N CYS A 84 2.38 -4.50 3.74
CA CYS A 84 2.01 -3.28 3.04
C CYS A 84 1.75 -2.12 4.03
N TYR A 85 0.99 -2.37 5.08
CA TYR A 85 0.71 -1.39 6.14
C TYR A 85 1.99 -0.88 6.78
N HIS A 86 2.85 -1.79 7.24
CA HIS A 86 4.09 -1.45 7.90
C HIS A 86 5.01 -0.66 6.98
N PHE A 87 5.12 -1.06 5.71
CA PHE A 87 5.89 -0.33 4.72
C PHE A 87 5.36 1.09 4.52
N LEU A 88 4.07 1.24 4.17
CA LEU A 88 3.46 2.54 3.89
C LEU A 88 3.56 3.48 5.10
N LYS A 89 3.27 2.99 6.30
CA LYS A 89 3.35 3.77 7.54
C LYS A 89 4.77 4.24 7.82
N THR A 90 5.72 3.31 7.80
CA THR A 90 7.14 3.60 8.07
C THR A 90 7.73 4.53 7.04
N GLU A 91 7.30 4.44 5.78
CA GLU A 91 7.76 5.33 4.71
C GLU A 91 7.16 6.72 4.85
N LEU A 92 5.86 6.84 5.15
CA LEU A 92 5.19 8.13 5.37
C LEU A 92 5.74 8.87 6.59
N GLU A 93 5.81 8.22 7.74
CA GLU A 93 6.32 8.82 8.99
C GLU A 93 7.76 9.30 8.80
N PHE A 94 8.57 8.51 8.09
CA PHE A 94 9.94 8.89 7.76
C PHE A 94 9.97 10.11 6.84
N PHE A 95 9.24 10.07 5.73
CA PHE A 95 9.18 11.16 4.76
C PHE A 95 8.71 12.47 5.41
N GLU A 96 7.65 12.43 6.21
CA GLU A 96 7.13 13.58 6.95
C GLU A 96 8.16 14.14 7.93
N SER A 97 8.89 13.26 8.63
CA SER A 97 9.98 13.65 9.52
C SER A 97 11.08 14.38 8.74
N MET A 98 11.46 13.86 7.56
CA MET A 98 12.48 14.49 6.73
C MET A 98 12.04 15.85 6.18
N VAL A 99 10.78 15.99 5.75
CA VAL A 99 10.22 17.29 5.33
C VAL A 99 10.26 18.30 6.47
N ASN A 100 10.02 17.87 7.72
CA ASN A 100 10.09 18.74 8.89
C ASN A 100 11.54 19.14 9.29
N LEU A 101 12.54 18.37 8.86
CA LEU A 101 13.97 18.63 9.07
C LEU A 101 14.60 19.48 7.96
N ILE A 102 13.85 19.82 6.90
CA ILE A 102 14.31 20.75 5.87
C ILE A 102 14.65 22.11 6.51
N PRO A 103 15.73 22.78 6.06
CA PRO A 103 16.09 24.12 6.52
C PRO A 103 14.93 25.12 6.49
N ASP A 104 14.87 26.00 7.49
CA ASP A 104 13.72 26.90 7.71
C ASP A 104 13.40 27.80 6.50
N ASP A 105 14.38 28.15 5.68
CA ASP A 105 14.20 28.95 4.45
C ASP A 105 13.39 28.23 3.36
N LEU A 106 13.36 26.89 3.38
CA LEU A 106 12.61 26.06 2.44
C LEU A 106 11.47 25.28 3.09
N LYS A 107 11.39 25.27 4.42
CA LYS A 107 10.46 24.44 5.19
C LYS A 107 8.99 24.76 4.94
N GLN A 108 8.62 26.04 4.95
CA GLN A 108 7.23 26.41 4.68
C GLN A 108 6.87 26.10 3.22
N PHE A 109 7.78 26.43 2.29
CA PHE A 109 7.62 26.12 0.87
C PHE A 109 7.48 24.62 0.60
N SER A 110 8.25 23.76 1.30
CA SER A 110 8.15 22.31 1.12
C SER A 110 6.84 21.75 1.65
N LYS A 111 6.34 22.25 2.78
CA LYS A 111 5.02 21.87 3.33
C LYS A 111 3.89 22.30 2.39
N ASP A 112 3.96 23.51 1.87
CA ASP A 112 2.95 24.03 0.95
C ASP A 112 2.91 23.25 -0.36
N LEU A 113 4.09 22.87 -0.87
CA LEU A 113 4.22 22.08 -2.09
C LEU A 113 3.76 20.63 -1.91
N ILE A 114 4.07 20.00 -0.77
CA ILE A 114 3.92 18.54 -0.58
C ILE A 114 2.66 18.19 0.22
N PHE A 115 2.42 18.87 1.34
CA PHE A 115 1.32 18.56 2.25
C PHE A 115 0.04 19.30 1.90
N ASN A 116 0.16 20.56 1.47
CA ASN A 116 -0.99 21.38 1.05
C ASN A 116 -1.27 21.26 -0.46
N GLU A 117 -0.41 20.56 -1.20
CA GLU A 117 -0.53 20.30 -2.64
C GLU A 117 -0.82 21.57 -3.47
N MET A 118 -0.26 22.70 -3.04
CA MET A 118 -0.48 23.98 -3.72
C MET A 118 0.00 23.92 -5.16
N SER A 119 -0.81 24.42 -6.08
CA SER A 119 -0.43 24.49 -7.49
C SER A 119 0.72 25.47 -7.69
N TRP A 120 1.34 25.42 -8.87
CA TRP A 120 2.41 26.37 -9.19
C TRP A 120 1.91 27.81 -9.20
N ASP A 121 0.65 28.03 -9.53
CA ASP A 121 0.05 29.36 -9.57
C ASP A 121 -0.27 29.85 -8.16
N ASP A 122 -0.71 28.96 -7.26
CA ASP A 122 -0.91 29.28 -5.84
C ASP A 122 0.42 29.63 -5.17
N ILE A 123 1.46 28.83 -5.40
CA ILE A 123 2.81 29.08 -4.86
C ILE A 123 3.39 30.38 -5.45
N SER A 124 3.23 30.61 -6.75
CA SER A 124 3.73 31.82 -7.40
C SER A 124 3.11 33.07 -6.80
N SER A 125 1.80 33.02 -6.54
CA SER A 125 1.05 34.11 -5.94
C SER A 125 1.37 34.30 -4.46
N HIS A 126 1.41 33.21 -3.68
CA HIS A 126 1.63 33.25 -2.23
C HIS A 126 3.04 33.72 -1.85
N TYR A 127 4.05 33.30 -2.59
CA TYR A 127 5.45 33.65 -2.33
C TYR A 127 5.97 34.79 -3.21
N GLU A 128 5.15 35.31 -4.13
CA GLU A 128 5.52 36.34 -5.12
C GLU A 128 6.78 35.95 -5.93
N ILE A 129 6.85 34.68 -6.34
CA ILE A 129 8.01 34.14 -7.07
C ILE A 129 7.64 33.62 -8.45
N SER A 130 8.61 33.68 -9.36
CA SER A 130 8.49 33.12 -10.71
C SER A 130 8.51 31.59 -10.71
N ARG A 131 7.93 30.98 -11.75
CA ARG A 131 7.94 29.51 -11.96
C ARG A 131 9.36 28.92 -12.01
N SER A 132 10.35 29.68 -12.48
CA SER A 132 11.75 29.24 -12.48
C SER A 132 12.32 29.17 -11.06
N THR A 133 11.99 30.13 -10.20
CA THR A 133 12.33 30.09 -8.77
C THR A 133 11.64 28.93 -8.06
N ILE A 134 10.37 28.65 -8.37
CA ILE A 134 9.65 27.47 -7.84
C ILE A 134 10.39 26.20 -8.22
N SER A 135 10.76 26.04 -9.49
CA SER A 135 11.50 24.88 -9.99
C SER A 135 12.85 24.71 -9.29
N TYR A 136 13.56 25.80 -9.06
CA TYR A 136 14.82 25.82 -8.32
C TYR A 136 14.66 25.40 -6.86
N ARG A 137 13.67 25.96 -6.15
CA ARG A 137 13.37 25.61 -4.75
C ARG A 137 12.89 24.16 -4.61
N LYS A 138 12.02 23.68 -5.51
CA LYS A 138 11.61 22.27 -5.57
C LYS A 138 12.82 21.34 -5.74
N ARG A 139 13.76 21.69 -6.62
CA ARG A 139 15.00 20.91 -6.81
C ARG A 139 15.86 20.89 -5.54
N LYS A 140 15.95 22.01 -4.82
CA LYS A 140 16.66 22.05 -3.53
C LYS A 140 16.02 21.15 -2.49
N VAL A 141 14.69 21.23 -2.33
CA VAL A 141 13.91 20.34 -1.46
C VAL A 141 14.21 18.87 -1.78
N HIS A 142 14.11 18.51 -3.06
CA HIS A 142 14.43 17.17 -3.55
C HIS A 142 15.84 16.70 -3.18
N GLN A 143 16.83 17.56 -3.37
CA GLN A 143 18.23 17.27 -3.04
C GLN A 143 18.45 17.08 -1.53
N GLN A 144 17.77 17.87 -0.69
CA GLN A 144 17.86 17.70 0.77
C GLN A 144 17.26 16.37 1.20
N LEU A 145 16.07 16.04 0.70
CA LEU A 145 15.44 14.74 0.97
C LEU A 145 16.32 13.58 0.51
N LYS A 146 16.96 13.67 -0.67
CA LYS A 146 17.92 12.67 -1.14
C LYS A 146 19.10 12.46 -0.19
N LYS A 147 19.65 13.54 0.38
CA LYS A 147 20.73 13.44 1.37
C LYS A 147 20.25 12.71 2.62
N CYS A 148 19.08 13.06 3.13
CA CYS A 148 18.49 12.41 4.30
C CYS A 148 18.26 10.92 4.09
N TYR A 149 17.70 10.52 2.94
CA TYR A 149 17.53 9.11 2.58
C TYR A 149 18.88 8.37 2.48
N GLY A 150 19.89 9.02 1.90
CA GLY A 150 21.25 8.49 1.81
C GLY A 150 21.90 8.26 3.18
N TRP A 151 21.73 9.18 4.14
CA TRP A 151 22.27 9.01 5.50
C TRP A 151 21.65 7.84 6.26
N MET A 152 20.39 7.52 5.95
CA MET A 152 19.64 6.43 6.60
C MET A 152 19.73 5.12 5.83
N SER A 153 20.60 5.04 4.81
CA SER A 153 20.80 3.86 3.94
C SER A 153 19.49 3.32 3.33
N ARG A 154 18.47 4.17 3.13
CA ARG A 154 17.24 3.78 2.45
C ARG A 154 17.42 3.86 0.94
N SER A 155 16.89 2.88 0.23
CA SER A 155 16.92 2.89 -1.23
C SER A 155 16.14 4.10 -1.76
N ILE A 156 16.75 4.79 -2.72
CA ILE A 156 16.14 5.89 -3.49
C ILE A 156 15.33 5.33 -4.67
N ASP A 157 15.56 4.05 -5.01
CA ASP A 157 14.86 3.39 -6.10
C ASP A 157 13.38 3.19 -5.73
N LEU A 158 12.53 3.53 -6.71
CA LEU A 158 11.10 3.34 -6.62
C LEU A 158 10.79 1.88 -6.95
N ASP A 159 10.24 1.17 -5.98
CA ASP A 159 9.54 -0.09 -6.21
C ASP A 159 8.04 0.22 -6.12
N GLU A 160 7.39 0.36 -7.27
CA GLU A 160 5.96 0.70 -7.34
C GLU A 160 5.08 -0.40 -6.73
N SER A 161 5.54 -1.66 -6.77
CA SER A 161 4.80 -2.80 -6.23
C SER A 161 4.64 -2.71 -4.71
N ALA A 162 5.65 -2.17 -4.02
CA ALA A 162 5.60 -1.93 -2.58
C ALA A 162 4.53 -0.91 -2.15
N PHE A 163 4.04 -0.08 -3.08
CA PHE A 163 2.97 0.90 -2.85
C PHE A 163 1.59 0.43 -3.34
N GLN A 164 1.46 -0.82 -3.78
CA GLN A 164 0.18 -1.41 -4.19
C GLN A 164 -0.48 -2.12 -3.01
N ILE A 165 -1.79 -1.95 -2.91
CA ILE A 165 -2.60 -2.70 -1.94
C ILE A 165 -2.75 -4.13 -2.50
N PRO A 166 -2.41 -5.18 -1.74
CA PRO A 166 -2.59 -6.55 -2.20
C PRO A 166 -4.08 -6.83 -2.46
N LEU A 167 -4.36 -7.60 -3.51
CA LEU A 167 -5.71 -8.05 -3.82
C LEU A 167 -6.06 -9.25 -2.95
N SER A 168 -7.31 -9.31 -2.48
CA SER A 168 -7.85 -10.58 -1.98
C SER A 168 -7.93 -11.54 -3.16
N ASN A 169 -7.38 -12.74 -3.00
CA ASN A 169 -7.67 -13.86 -3.90
C ASN A 169 -9.15 -14.26 -3.81
#